data_AF-A0A401U2L0-F1
#
_entry.id   AF-A0A401U2L0-F1
#
_cell.length_a   1.000
_cell.length_b   1.000
_cell.length_c   1.000
_cell.angle_alpha   90.00
_cell.angle_beta   90.00
_cell.angle_gamma   90.00
#
_symmetry.space_group_name_H-M   'P 1'
#
loop_
_entity.id
_entity.type
_entity.pdbx_description
1 polymer ?
#
loop_
_entity_poly.entity_id
_entity_poly.type
_entity_poly.pdbx_seq_one_letter_code
_entity_poly.pdbx_strand_id
1 'polypeptide(L)'
;MLAAAAQAEERFGIGRPATPAEIAGWNIDIGRDGSNLPPGSGSVERGRTVFAEQCAACHGDNGQGSVGDRLVGGQGTLASPKPIRTVGSYWPYASTLFDYIRRAMPQNAPQSLSN
;
A
#
# COMPACT_ATOMS: atom_id res chain seq x y z
N MET A 1 28.43 -4.35 11.97
CA MET A 1 27.54 -5.53 12.05
C MET A 1 27.79 -6.38 10.82
N LEU A 2 28.29 -7.60 10.99
CA LEU A 2 28.48 -8.54 9.90
C LEU A 2 27.11 -9.15 9.54
N ALA A 3 26.64 -8.91 8.32
CA ALA A 3 25.49 -9.61 7.79
C ALA A 3 25.92 -11.04 7.43
N ALA A 4 25.39 -12.04 8.15
CA ALA A 4 25.53 -13.42 7.74
C ALA A 4 24.68 -13.63 6.47
N ALA A 5 25.31 -14.08 5.39
CA ALA A 5 24.59 -14.48 4.18
C ALA A 5 23.73 -15.69 4.52
N ALA A 6 22.43 -15.62 4.23
CA ALA A 6 21.55 -16.77 4.30
C ALA A 6 22.08 -17.84 3.32
N GLN A 7 22.55 -18.97 3.84
CA GLN A 7 22.93 -20.11 3.00
C GLN A 7 21.64 -20.82 2.60
N ALA A 8 21.28 -20.75 1.32
CA ALA A 8 20.26 -21.61 0.76
C ALA A 8 20.75 -23.07 0.89
N GLU A 9 19.91 -23.94 1.43
CA GLU A 9 20.27 -25.33 1.67
C GLU A 9 20.47 -26.04 0.32
N GLU A 10 21.71 -26.33 -0.04
CA GLU A 10 22.09 -26.95 -1.33
C GLU A 10 21.64 -28.42 -1.47
N ARG A 11 20.80 -28.93 -0.55
CA ARG A 11 20.43 -30.34 -0.46
C ARG A 11 19.91 -30.93 -1.77
N PHE A 12 19.30 -30.11 -2.62
CA PHE A 12 18.76 -30.51 -3.93
C PHE A 12 19.32 -29.72 -5.11
N GLY A 13 20.22 -28.76 -4.89
CA GLY A 13 20.82 -27.94 -5.96
C GLY A 13 19.83 -27.07 -6.75
N ILE A 14 18.67 -26.70 -6.17
CA ILE A 14 17.65 -25.87 -6.82
C ILE A 14 17.76 -24.42 -6.36
N GLY A 15 17.82 -23.49 -7.33
CA GLY A 15 17.80 -22.04 -7.08
C GLY A 15 19.18 -21.46 -6.73
N ARG A 16 19.20 -20.19 -6.33
CA ARG A 16 20.38 -19.49 -5.81
C ARG A 16 19.96 -18.50 -4.72
N PRO A 17 20.89 -18.07 -3.84
CA PRO A 17 20.61 -16.96 -2.94
C PRO A 17 20.14 -15.71 -3.71
N ALA A 18 19.09 -15.07 -3.20
CA ALA A 18 18.64 -13.78 -3.70
C ALA A 18 19.71 -12.72 -3.36
N THR A 19 20.02 -11.87 -4.34
CA THR A 19 20.90 -10.73 -4.13
C THR A 19 20.21 -9.69 -3.24
N PRO A 20 20.98 -8.83 -2.53
CA PRO A 20 20.40 -7.73 -1.78
C PRO A 20 19.48 -6.82 -2.63
N ALA A 21 19.80 -6.64 -3.92
CA ALA A 21 18.99 -5.84 -4.84
C ALA A 21 17.64 -6.51 -5.16
N GLU A 22 17.62 -7.83 -5.36
CA GLU A 22 16.37 -8.58 -5.57
C GLU A 22 15.48 -8.54 -4.32
N ILE A 23 16.08 -8.71 -3.14
CA ILE A 23 15.36 -8.58 -1.87
C ILE A 23 14.79 -7.17 -1.72
N ALA A 24 15.59 -6.13 -1.96
CA ALA A 24 15.15 -4.74 -1.84
C ALA A 24 14.04 -4.38 -2.84
N GLY A 25 14.05 -4.96 -4.04
CA GLY A 25 13.02 -4.75 -5.06
C GLY A 25 11.69 -5.45 -4.75
N TRP A 26 11.70 -6.51 -3.94
CA TRP A 26 10.49 -7.27 -3.61
C TRP A 26 9.97 -6.99 -2.20
N ASN A 27 10.86 -6.77 -1.23
CA ASN A 27 10.54 -6.50 0.16
C ASN A 27 10.23 -5.02 0.39
N ILE A 28 9.12 -4.57 -0.17
CA ILE A 28 8.58 -3.22 0.04
C ILE A 28 7.46 -3.21 1.08
N ASP A 29 7.32 -4.28 1.88
CA ASP A 29 6.29 -4.40 2.92
C ASP A 29 6.52 -3.35 4.01
N ILE A 30 5.49 -2.59 4.35
CA ILE A 30 5.56 -1.60 5.44
C ILE A 30 4.83 -2.13 6.67
N GLY A 31 5.56 -2.25 7.77
CA GLY A 31 5.03 -2.74 9.02
C GLY A 31 4.03 -1.77 9.64
N ARG A 32 3.14 -2.30 10.50
CA ARG A 32 2.12 -1.49 11.19
C ARG A 32 2.73 -0.38 12.04
N ASP A 33 3.92 -0.63 12.57
CA ASP A 33 4.75 0.29 13.37
C ASP A 33 5.56 1.30 12.53
N GLY A 34 5.43 1.27 11.20
CA GLY A 34 6.18 2.14 10.29
C GLY A 34 7.55 1.59 9.89
N SER A 35 7.91 0.37 10.30
CA SER A 35 9.11 -0.29 9.78
C SER A 35 9.08 -0.36 8.25
N ASN A 36 10.26 -0.18 7.64
CA ASN A 36 10.46 -0.12 6.18
C ASN A 36 9.77 1.04 5.45
N LEU A 37 9.29 2.08 6.16
CA LEU A 37 8.84 3.30 5.50
C LEU A 37 10.00 3.94 4.69
N PRO A 38 9.78 4.27 3.40
CA PRO A 38 10.74 5.01 2.60
C PRO A 38 10.87 6.45 3.12
N PRO A 39 12.03 7.12 2.91
CA PRO A 39 12.10 8.56 3.08
C PRO A 39 11.15 9.25 2.08
N GLY A 40 10.41 10.25 2.54
CA GLY A 40 9.41 10.94 1.73
C GLY A 40 8.60 11.95 2.53
N SER A 41 7.78 12.74 1.82
CA SER A 41 6.84 13.67 2.43
C SER A 41 5.77 14.11 1.43
N GLY A 42 4.58 14.43 1.93
CA GLY A 42 3.47 14.90 1.11
C GLY A 42 2.59 15.92 1.84
N SER A 43 1.72 16.56 1.07
CA SER A 43 0.67 17.46 1.59
C SER A 43 -0.70 17.06 1.05
N VAL A 44 -1.76 17.53 1.70
CA VAL A 44 -3.14 17.27 1.26
C VAL A 44 -3.39 17.87 -0.12
N GLU A 45 -2.83 19.04 -0.41
CA GLU A 45 -2.96 19.74 -1.70
C GLU A 45 -2.35 18.90 -2.82
N ARG A 46 -1.13 18.39 -2.63
CA ARG A 46 -0.49 17.51 -3.62
C ARG A 46 -1.24 16.19 -3.77
N GLY A 47 -1.68 15.60 -2.65
CA GLY A 47 -2.48 14.38 -2.65
C GLY A 47 -3.80 14.54 -3.42
N ARG A 48 -4.47 15.70 -3.31
CA ARG A 48 -5.68 16.01 -4.08
C ARG A 48 -5.42 15.99 -5.58
N THR A 49 -4.33 16.60 -6.05
CA THR A 49 -3.95 16.58 -7.47
C THR A 49 -3.71 15.16 -7.97
N VAL A 50 -2.88 14.39 -7.24
CA VAL A 50 -2.61 12.98 -7.60
C VAL A 50 -3.89 12.15 -7.62
N PHE A 51 -4.77 12.33 -6.62
CA PHE A 51 -6.02 11.58 -6.55
C PHE A 51 -6.94 11.89 -7.74
N ALA A 52 -7.07 13.16 -8.12
CA ALA A 52 -7.86 13.56 -9.28
C ALA A 52 -7.35 12.95 -10.58
N GLU A 53 -6.02 12.89 -10.75
CA GLU A 53 -5.38 12.39 -11.97
C GLU A 53 -5.33 10.87 -12.05
N GLN A 54 -5.14 10.18 -10.91
CA GLN A 54 -4.77 8.76 -10.89
C GLN A 54 -5.80 7.85 -10.22
N CYS A 55 -6.79 8.39 -9.49
CA CYS A 55 -7.68 7.59 -8.63
C CYS A 55 -9.17 7.86 -8.88
N ALA A 56 -9.54 9.12 -9.14
CA ALA A 56 -10.93 9.58 -9.15
C ALA A 56 -11.79 8.89 -10.23
N ALA A 57 -11.20 8.47 -11.35
CA ALA A 57 -11.93 7.75 -12.40
C ALA A 57 -12.61 6.46 -11.90
N CYS A 58 -12.02 5.79 -10.89
CA CYS A 58 -12.59 4.59 -10.28
C CYS A 58 -13.27 4.87 -8.93
N HIS A 59 -12.66 5.70 -8.09
CA HIS A 59 -13.08 5.91 -6.71
C HIS A 59 -13.98 7.13 -6.50
N GLY A 60 -14.26 7.91 -7.55
CA GLY A 60 -15.01 9.16 -7.53
C GLY A 60 -14.22 10.33 -6.93
N ASP A 61 -14.57 11.56 -7.31
CA ASP A 61 -13.80 12.78 -6.98
C ASP A 61 -13.56 13.00 -5.47
N ASN A 62 -14.46 12.49 -4.62
CA ASN A 62 -14.40 12.61 -3.17
C ASN A 62 -14.22 11.24 -2.47
N GLY A 63 -13.82 10.19 -3.21
CA GLY A 63 -13.66 8.84 -2.67
C GLY A 63 -14.98 8.14 -2.33
N GLN A 64 -16.10 8.60 -2.90
CA GLN A 64 -17.43 8.06 -2.65
C GLN A 64 -17.70 6.70 -3.33
N GLY A 65 -16.79 6.23 -4.17
CA GLY A 65 -16.89 5.01 -4.97
C GLY A 65 -17.63 5.21 -6.29
N SER A 66 -17.27 4.42 -7.30
CA SER A 66 -17.94 4.31 -8.60
C SER A 66 -17.77 2.87 -9.11
N VAL A 67 -16.98 2.66 -10.17
CA VAL A 67 -16.56 1.32 -10.61
C VAL A 67 -15.54 0.69 -9.64
N GLY A 68 -14.83 1.50 -8.86
CA GLY A 68 -13.98 1.09 -7.76
C GLY A 68 -14.62 1.34 -6.39
N ASP A 69 -14.02 0.74 -5.36
CA ASP A 69 -14.51 0.78 -4.00
C ASP A 69 -14.67 2.20 -3.44
N ARG A 70 -15.61 2.35 -2.50
CA ARG A 70 -15.73 3.57 -1.68
C ARG A 70 -14.57 3.66 -0.70
N LEU A 71 -13.85 4.77 -0.71
CA LEU A 71 -12.68 5.03 0.14
C LEU A 71 -13.00 5.87 1.38
N VAL A 72 -14.08 6.66 1.35
CA VAL A 72 -14.47 7.58 2.43
C VAL A 72 -15.93 7.36 2.84
N GLY A 73 -16.21 7.52 4.14
CA GLY A 73 -17.55 7.42 4.73
C GLY A 73 -17.76 6.16 5.59
N GLY A 74 -18.95 6.00 6.14
CA GLY A 74 -19.31 4.81 6.93
C GLY A 74 -18.96 4.87 8.42
N GLN A 75 -18.53 6.02 8.93
CA GLN A 75 -18.35 6.27 10.35
C GLN A 75 -19.63 5.95 11.11
N GLY A 76 -19.51 5.20 12.21
CA GLY A 76 -20.65 4.78 13.03
C GLY A 76 -21.51 3.65 12.43
N THR A 77 -21.24 3.20 11.19
CA THR A 77 -22.06 2.18 10.54
C THR A 77 -21.66 0.74 10.86
N LEU A 78 -20.52 0.52 11.55
CA LEU A 78 -19.95 -0.83 11.74
C LEU A 78 -20.87 -1.80 12.49
N ALA A 79 -21.72 -1.31 13.39
CA ALA A 79 -22.69 -2.12 14.14
C ALA A 79 -24.04 -2.29 13.41
N SER A 80 -24.23 -1.64 12.27
CA SER A 80 -25.47 -1.76 11.50
C SER A 80 -25.54 -3.09 10.72
N PRO A 81 -26.74 -3.53 10.28
CA PRO A 81 -26.87 -4.71 9.42
C PRO A 81 -26.16 -4.60 8.07
N LYS A 82 -25.85 -3.37 7.61
CA LYS A 82 -25.17 -3.09 6.33
C LYS A 82 -24.04 -2.09 6.55
N PRO A 83 -22.93 -2.51 7.19
CA PRO A 83 -21.83 -1.61 7.51
C PRO A 83 -21.11 -1.13 6.24
N ILE A 84 -20.74 0.15 6.21
CA ILE A 84 -19.90 0.73 5.16
C ILE A 84 -18.47 0.74 5.68
N ARG A 85 -17.64 -0.16 5.16
CA ARG A 85 -16.24 -0.32 5.54
C ARG A 85 -15.35 0.42 4.55
N THR A 86 -14.68 1.47 5.01
CA THR A 86 -13.79 2.29 4.21
C THR A 86 -12.48 2.49 4.96
N VAL A 87 -11.55 3.23 4.37
CA VAL A 87 -10.29 3.62 5.02
C VAL A 87 -10.59 4.33 6.35
N GLY A 88 -11.49 5.30 6.35
CA GLY A 88 -11.80 6.11 7.54
C GLY A 88 -12.74 5.47 8.56
N SER A 89 -13.46 4.40 8.20
CA SER A 89 -14.42 3.75 9.11
C SER A 89 -13.95 2.42 9.68
N TYR A 90 -13.01 1.74 9.03
CA TYR A 90 -12.67 0.34 9.36
C TYR A 90 -11.17 0.07 9.45
N TRP A 91 -10.33 0.72 8.64
CA TRP A 91 -8.90 0.39 8.60
C TRP A 91 -8.18 0.95 9.84
N PRO A 92 -7.42 0.11 10.58
CA PRO A 92 -6.84 0.54 11.86
C PRO A 92 -5.50 1.28 11.75
N TYR A 93 -4.79 1.22 10.61
CA TYR A 93 -3.43 1.76 10.49
C TYR A 93 -3.21 2.49 9.15
N ALA A 94 -2.63 3.69 9.21
CA ALA A 94 -2.22 4.46 8.04
C ALA A 94 -1.10 3.78 7.24
N SER A 95 -0.21 3.03 7.91
CA SER A 95 0.86 2.25 7.28
C SER A 95 0.33 1.21 6.30
N THR A 96 -0.77 0.51 6.65
CA THR A 96 -1.42 -0.45 5.73
C THR A 96 -1.99 0.24 4.49
N LEU A 97 -2.56 1.43 4.65
CA LEU A 97 -3.05 2.22 3.52
C LEU A 97 -1.90 2.62 2.59
N PHE A 98 -0.81 3.14 3.15
CA PHE A 98 0.35 3.57 2.38
C PHE A 98 1.01 2.40 1.65
N ASP A 99 1.21 1.27 2.33
CA ASP A 99 1.74 0.02 1.73
C ASP A 99 0.92 -0.42 0.51
N TYR A 100 -0.40 -0.51 0.69
CA TYR A 100 -1.31 -0.95 -0.36
C TYR A 100 -1.28 0.01 -1.56
N ILE A 101 -1.35 1.32 -1.32
CA ILE A 101 -1.31 2.32 -2.40
C ILE A 101 0.00 2.22 -3.16
N ARG A 102 1.15 2.20 -2.46
CA ARG A 102 2.47 2.12 -3.08
C ARG A 102 2.64 0.83 -3.90
N ARG A 103 2.20 -0.31 -3.38
CA ARG A 103 2.42 -1.62 -3.99
C ARG A 103 1.46 -1.93 -5.13
N ALA A 104 0.19 -1.56 -4.99
CA ALA A 104 -0.89 -2.09 -5.82
C ALA A 104 -1.63 -1.03 -6.62
N MET A 105 -1.46 0.26 -6.32
CA MET A 105 -2.17 1.35 -6.98
C MET A 105 -1.23 2.27 -7.78
N PRO A 106 -1.77 2.97 -8.81
CA PRO A 106 -3.08 2.76 -9.44
C PRO A 106 -3.22 1.35 -10.04
N GLN A 107 -4.43 0.81 -10.11
CA GLN A 107 -4.64 -0.60 -10.47
C GLN A 107 -4.08 -0.97 -11.87
N ASN A 108 -4.03 -0.01 -12.79
CA ASN A 108 -3.46 -0.17 -14.13
C ASN A 108 -1.94 0.09 -14.20
N ALA A 109 -1.34 0.67 -13.16
CA ALA A 109 0.08 0.98 -13.08
C ALA A 109 0.61 0.87 -11.63
N PRO A 110 0.61 -0.33 -11.01
CA PRO A 110 1.13 -0.51 -9.66
C PRO A 110 2.59 -0.05 -9.54
N GLN A 111 2.97 0.47 -8.37
CA GLN A 111 4.33 0.98 -8.09
C GLN A 111 4.77 2.18 -8.95
N SER A 112 3.84 2.87 -9.62
CA SER A 112 4.16 4.06 -10.43
C SER A 112 4.25 5.37 -9.63
N LEU A 113 3.77 5.39 -8.39
CA LEU A 113 3.77 6.59 -7.53
C LEU A 113 5.11 6.76 -6.79
N SER A 114 5.50 8.01 -6.53
CA SER A 114 6.68 8.38 -5.73
C SER A 114 6.32 8.69 -4.26
N ASN A 115 7.33 8.74 -3.39
CA ASN A 115 7.19 9.10 -1.96
C ASN A 115 7.51 10.57 -1.67
#